data_AF-A0A060BWZ6-F1
#
_entry.id   AF-A0A060BWZ6-F1
#
_cell.length_a   1.000
_cell.length_b   1.000
_cell.length_c   1.000
_cell.angle_alpha   90.00
_cell.angle_beta   90.00
_cell.angle_gamma   90.00
#
_symmetry.space_group_name_H-M   'P 1'
#
loop_
_entity.id
_entity.type
_entity.pdbx_description
1 polymer ?
#
loop_
_entity_poly.entity_id
_entity_poly.type
_entity_poly.pdbx_seq_one_letter_code
_entity_poly.pdbx_strand_id
1 'polypeptide(L)'
;MGIVAEYRSAGRGDGGRGQYRVRPRLERIAFDQANWYAFGRLAWDPTLSSERIAREWAAQTFSRAPEFLDAVVPMMLASRQAAVDYMTPLGLAHLMDTGHHYGPGPWVCDLARPEWNPCYYH
;
A
#
# COMPACT_ATOMS: atom_id res chain seq x y z
N MET A 1 3.56 0.81 2.30
CA MET A 1 2.68 1.20 3.43
C MET A 1 3.01 2.64 3.77
N GLY A 2 2.13 3.59 3.44
CA GLY A 2 2.35 5.01 3.71
C GLY A 2 1.09 5.80 3.36
N ILE A 3 0.45 6.40 4.36
CA ILE A 3 -0.79 7.17 4.28
C ILE A 3 -0.45 8.64 4.48
N VAL A 4 -0.99 9.51 3.63
CA VAL A 4 -1.24 10.92 3.98
C VAL A 4 -2.68 11.22 3.57
N ALA A 5 -3.55 11.51 4.55
CA ALA A 5 -4.85 12.09 4.30
C ALA A 5 -4.72 13.60 4.47
N GLU A 6 -4.73 14.36 3.37
CA GLU A 6 -4.87 15.81 3.45
C GLU A 6 -6.31 16.18 3.83
N TYR A 7 -6.44 16.94 4.91
CA TYR A 7 -7.67 17.62 5.29
C TYR A 7 -7.75 18.94 4.53
N ARG A 8 -8.67 19.07 3.56
CA ARG A 8 -9.10 20.37 3.03
C ARG A 8 -10.49 20.70 3.56
N SER A 9 -10.53 21.65 4.48
CA SER A 9 -11.75 22.38 4.87
C SER A 9 -12.21 23.21 3.67
N ALA A 10 -13.39 22.90 3.14
CA ALA A 10 -14.11 23.79 2.22
C ALA A 10 -15.20 24.51 3.01
N GLY A 11 -15.08 25.83 3.07
CA GLY A 11 -16.01 26.70 3.80
C GLY A 11 -17.33 26.95 3.05
N ARG A 12 -18.33 27.26 3.89
CA ARG A 12 -19.62 27.96 3.68
C ARG A 12 -20.69 27.28 2.81
N GLY A 13 -21.89 27.21 3.40
CA GLY A 13 -23.12 27.55 2.67
C GLY A 13 -24.28 26.58 2.83
N ASP A 14 -25.28 27.05 3.57
CA ASP A 14 -26.71 26.76 3.40
C ASP A 14 -27.30 25.47 3.99
N GLY A 15 -28.48 25.68 4.57
CA GLY A 15 -29.23 24.79 5.41
C GLY A 15 -29.93 23.67 4.65
N GLY A 16 -29.79 22.48 5.19
CA GLY A 16 -30.54 21.30 4.78
C GLY A 16 -30.21 20.19 5.75
N ARG A 17 -31.16 19.79 6.60
CA ARG A 17 -31.04 18.59 7.43
C ARG A 17 -31.08 17.36 6.53
N GLY A 18 -29.98 17.09 5.83
CA GLY A 18 -29.67 15.82 5.20
C GLY A 18 -29.01 14.93 6.24
N GLN A 19 -29.59 13.76 6.50
CA GLN A 19 -28.87 12.71 7.21
C GLN A 19 -27.66 12.30 6.35
N TYR A 20 -26.49 12.85 6.64
CA TYR A 20 -25.24 12.42 6.00
C TYR A 20 -24.88 11.04 6.54
N ARG A 21 -25.46 10.00 5.95
CA ARG A 21 -25.00 8.63 6.15
C ARG A 21 -23.64 8.50 5.45
N VAL A 22 -22.57 8.73 6.19
CA VAL A 22 -21.21 8.35 5.76
C VAL A 22 -21.23 6.83 5.61
N ARG A 23 -21.46 6.34 4.40
CA ARG A 23 -21.20 4.95 4.04
C ARG A 23 -19.68 4.82 4.05
N PRO A 24 -19.07 4.02 4.93
CA PRO A 24 -17.64 3.76 4.83
C PRO A 24 -17.43 2.95 3.55
N ARG A 25 -17.11 3.64 2.48
CA ARG A 25 -16.62 3.00 1.27
C ARG A 25 -15.21 2.54 1.59
N LEU A 26 -14.98 1.23 1.52
CA LEU A 26 -13.66 0.55 1.58
C LEU A 26 -12.73 0.99 0.43
N GLU A 27 -12.96 2.17 -0.16
CA GLU A 27 -12.47 2.62 -1.46
C GLU A 27 -11.16 3.39 -1.39
N ARG A 28 -10.59 3.65 -0.21
CA ARG A 28 -9.43 4.55 -0.16
C ARG A 28 -8.13 3.94 -0.70
N ILE A 29 -7.95 2.62 -0.66
CA ILE A 29 -6.87 1.93 -1.39
C ILE A 29 -7.39 0.55 -1.81
N ALA A 30 -7.99 0.46 -2.99
CA ALA A 30 -8.68 -0.75 -3.45
C ALA A 30 -7.78 -2.00 -3.45
N PHE A 31 -6.47 -1.84 -3.69
CA PHE A 31 -5.50 -2.94 -3.76
C PHE A 31 -4.95 -3.39 -2.40
N ASP A 32 -5.07 -2.61 -1.33
CA ASP A 32 -4.65 -3.07 0.00
C ASP A 32 -5.51 -4.24 0.49
N GLN A 33 -6.75 -4.33 0.01
CA GLN A 33 -7.63 -5.47 0.26
C GLN A 33 -7.04 -6.78 -0.30
N ALA A 34 -6.25 -6.71 -1.38
CA ALA A 34 -5.57 -7.89 -1.93
C ALA A 34 -4.50 -8.43 -0.98
N ASN A 35 -3.83 -7.57 -0.21
CA ASN A 35 -2.86 -8.00 0.80
C ASN A 35 -3.55 -8.74 1.95
N TRP A 36 -4.69 -8.24 2.43
CA TRP A 36 -5.51 -8.93 3.44
C TRP A 36 -5.99 -10.28 2.92
N TYR A 37 -6.46 -10.31 1.67
CA TYR A 37 -6.86 -11.54 1.01
C TYR A 37 -5.72 -12.56 0.94
N ALA A 38 -4.55 -12.13 0.45
CA ALA A 38 -3.38 -12.98 0.35
C ALA A 38 -2.91 -13.53 1.70
N PHE A 39 -2.92 -12.70 2.75
CA PHE A 39 -2.64 -13.14 4.11
C PHE A 39 -3.55 -14.30 4.54
N GLY A 40 -4.86 -14.18 4.33
CA GLY A 40 -5.81 -15.26 4.66
C GLY A 40 -5.61 -16.52 3.81
N ARG A 41 -5.33 -16.39 2.51
CA ARG A 41 -5.08 -17.55 1.63
C ARG A 41 -3.80 -18.30 2.04
N LEU A 42 -2.72 -17.57 2.33
CA LEU A 42 -1.44 -18.16 2.73
C LEU A 42 -1.49 -18.74 4.16
N ALA A 43 -2.32 -18.19 5.04
CA ALA A 43 -2.58 -18.79 6.35
C ALA A 43 -3.29 -20.15 6.25
N TRP A 44 -4.12 -20.34 5.21
CA TRP A 44 -4.78 -21.61 4.93
C TRP A 44 -3.86 -22.61 4.22
N ASP A 45 -3.15 -22.14 3.18
CA ASP A 45 -2.21 -22.95 2.40
C ASP A 45 -1.00 -22.10 1.98
N PRO A 46 0.17 -22.29 2.62
CA PRO A 46 1.36 -21.49 2.35
C PRO A 46 2.05 -21.85 1.02
N THR A 47 1.58 -22.89 0.31
CA THR A 47 2.15 -23.31 -0.99
C THR A 47 1.51 -22.58 -2.17
N LEU A 48 0.46 -21.79 -1.94
CA LEU A 48 -0.22 -21.02 -2.98
C LEU A 48 0.71 -19.95 -3.58
N SER A 49 0.72 -19.86 -4.91
CA SER A 49 1.46 -18.80 -5.60
C SER A 49 0.74 -17.45 -5.49
N SER A 50 1.53 -16.36 -5.48
CA SER A 50 0.99 -15.00 -5.50
C SER A 50 0.15 -14.73 -6.75
N GLU A 51 0.51 -15.30 -7.91
CA GLU A 51 -0.26 -15.16 -9.14
C GLU A 51 -1.67 -15.75 -9.01
N ARG A 52 -1.78 -16.96 -8.45
CA ARG A 52 -3.06 -17.62 -8.23
C ARG A 52 -3.95 -16.79 -7.31
N ILE A 53 -3.39 -16.29 -6.21
CA ILE A 53 -4.10 -15.46 -5.23
C ILE A 53 -4.54 -14.13 -5.86
N ALA A 54 -3.66 -13.46 -6.60
CA ALA A 54 -3.96 -12.20 -7.26
C ALA A 54 -5.08 -12.35 -8.30
N ARG A 55 -5.02 -13.39 -9.14
CA ARG A 55 -6.05 -13.70 -10.13
C ARG A 55 -7.40 -14.01 -9.48
N GLU A 56 -7.41 -14.80 -8.40
CA GLU A 56 -8.62 -15.13 -7.63
C GLU A 56 -9.27 -13.86 -7.03
N TRP A 57 -8.47 -13.01 -6.37
CA TRP A 57 -8.96 -11.78 -5.75
C TRP A 57 -9.48 -10.77 -6.77
N ALA A 58 -8.74 -10.56 -7.87
CA ALA A 58 -9.15 -9.63 -8.93
C ALA A 58 -10.45 -10.06 -9.61
N ALA A 59 -10.63 -11.37 -9.82
CA ALA A 59 -11.85 -11.97 -10.34
C ALA A 59 -13.08 -11.80 -9.44
N GLN A 60 -12.87 -11.83 -8.11
CA GLN A 60 -13.93 -11.65 -7.11
C GLN A 60 -14.26 -10.17 -6.85
N THR A 61 -13.27 -9.28 -7.02
CA THR A 61 -13.40 -7.85 -6.64
C THR A 61 -13.81 -6.97 -7.82
N PHE A 62 -13.30 -7.23 -9.03
CA PHE A 62 -13.47 -6.35 -10.17
C PHE A 62 -14.16 -7.03 -11.35
N SER A 63 -13.53 -8.03 -11.97
CA SER A 63 -14.05 -8.67 -13.17
C SER A 63 -13.39 -10.02 -13.42
N ARG A 64 -14.16 -10.98 -13.97
CA ARG A 64 -13.68 -12.29 -14.43
C ARG A 64 -13.21 -12.30 -15.88
N ALA A 65 -13.31 -11.17 -16.59
CA ALA A 65 -12.98 -11.08 -17.99
C ALA A 65 -11.48 -11.35 -18.22
N PRO A 66 -11.08 -12.28 -19.11
CA PRO A 66 -9.68 -12.65 -19.31
C PRO A 66 -8.77 -11.45 -19.62
N GLU A 67 -9.21 -10.55 -20.49
CA GLU A 67 -8.48 -9.35 -20.88
C GLU A 67 -8.19 -8.42 -19.70
N PHE A 68 -9.10 -8.34 -18.73
CA PHE A 68 -8.88 -7.57 -17.50
C PHE A 68 -7.88 -8.29 -16.59
N LEU A 69 -8.06 -9.60 -16.36
CA LEU A 69 -7.19 -10.37 -15.47
C LEU A 69 -5.75 -10.41 -15.99
N ASP A 70 -5.58 -10.57 -17.29
CA ASP A 70 -4.26 -10.65 -17.92
C ASP A 70 -3.53 -9.30 -17.93
N ALA A 71 -4.26 -8.18 -17.84
CA ALA A 71 -3.67 -6.86 -17.65
C ALA A 71 -3.34 -6.55 -16.18
N VAL A 72 -4.27 -6.84 -15.25
CA VAL A 72 -4.15 -6.40 -13.85
C VAL A 72 -3.24 -7.29 -13.02
N VAL A 73 -3.22 -8.60 -13.26
CA VAL A 73 -2.43 -9.55 -12.45
C VAL A 73 -0.92 -9.27 -12.57
N PRO A 74 -0.34 -9.06 -13.76
CA PRO A 74 1.07 -8.68 -13.87
C PRO A 74 1.42 -7.38 -13.14
N MET A 75 0.55 -6.37 -13.22
CA MET A 75 0.72 -5.10 -12.48
C MET A 75 0.76 -5.34 -10.96
N MET A 76 -0.14 -6.18 -10.44
CA MET A 76 -0.15 -6.54 -9.01
C MET A 76 1.14 -7.26 -8.60
N LEU A 77 1.60 -8.23 -9.39
CA LEU A 77 2.81 -9.01 -9.09
C LEU A 77 4.08 -8.15 -9.11
N ALA A 78 4.16 -7.16 -10.01
CA ALA A 78 5.30 -6.25 -10.09
C ALA A 78 5.31 -5.19 -8.96
N SER A 79 4.16 -4.88 -8.34
CA SER A 79 4.01 -3.74 -7.44
C SER A 79 4.95 -3.76 -6.22
N ARG A 80 5.17 -4.94 -5.60
CA ARG A 80 6.11 -5.08 -4.47
C ARG A 80 7.53 -4.74 -4.92
N GLN A 81 7.95 -5.26 -6.07
CA GLN A 81 9.32 -5.06 -6.54
C GLN A 81 9.54 -3.60 -6.93
N ALA A 82 8.55 -2.95 -7.54
CA ALA A 82 8.62 -1.51 -7.80
C ALA A 82 8.91 -0.72 -6.51
N ALA A 83 8.22 -1.02 -5.40
CA ALA A 83 8.49 -0.39 -4.10
C ALA A 83 9.92 -0.64 -3.59
N VAL A 84 10.45 -1.86 -3.75
CA VAL A 84 11.84 -2.15 -3.40
C VAL A 84 12.80 -1.33 -4.27
N ASP A 85 12.55 -1.29 -5.59
CA ASP A 85 13.45 -0.66 -6.55
C ASP A 85 13.59 0.85 -6.32
N TYR A 86 12.50 1.56 -6.01
CA TYR A 86 12.55 3.01 -5.78
C TYR A 86 12.81 3.42 -4.33
N MET A 87 12.68 2.51 -3.35
CA MET A 87 12.91 2.83 -1.93
C MET A 87 14.25 2.31 -1.42
N THR A 88 14.50 1.01 -1.58
CA THR A 88 15.62 0.32 -0.90
C THR A 88 16.15 -0.86 -1.75
N PRO A 89 16.72 -0.59 -2.94
CA PRO A 89 17.20 -1.63 -3.84
C PRO A 89 18.51 -2.28 -3.36
N LEU A 90 18.90 -3.41 -3.95
CA LEU A 90 20.21 -4.07 -3.76
C LEU A 90 20.56 -4.45 -2.31
N GLY A 91 19.55 -4.63 -1.45
CA GLY A 91 19.75 -4.95 -0.04
C GLY A 91 19.95 -3.73 0.86
N LEU A 92 19.83 -2.52 0.32
CA LEU A 92 19.68 -1.31 1.14
C LEU A 92 18.45 -1.48 2.04
N ALA A 93 18.48 -0.80 3.18
CA ALA A 93 17.40 -0.81 4.15
C ALA A 93 17.35 0.53 4.88
N HIS A 94 16.20 0.83 5.48
CA HIS A 94 16.04 1.97 6.39
C HIS A 94 16.39 3.34 5.77
N LEU A 95 16.10 3.57 4.48
CA LEU A 95 16.36 4.84 3.78
C LEU A 95 15.24 5.88 3.90
N MET A 96 14.32 5.69 4.84
CA MET A 96 13.14 6.54 4.99
C MET A 96 13.42 7.68 5.96
N ASP A 97 12.81 8.82 5.73
CA ASP A 97 12.91 9.96 6.64
C ASP A 97 12.32 9.61 8.02
N THR A 98 12.95 10.16 9.05
CA THR A 98 12.71 9.78 10.42
C THR A 98 11.42 10.39 10.95
N GLY A 99 10.68 9.61 11.74
CA GLY A 99 9.45 10.04 12.40
C GLY A 99 8.18 9.78 11.57
N HIS A 100 8.25 9.83 10.24
CA HIS A 100 7.07 9.61 9.39
C HIS A 100 7.21 8.48 8.35
N HIS A 101 8.42 8.09 7.97
CA HIS A 101 8.69 6.97 7.05
C HIS A 101 8.02 7.03 5.66
N TYR A 102 7.47 8.18 5.28
CA TYR A 102 6.70 8.34 4.03
C TYR A 102 7.59 8.67 2.83
N GLY A 103 8.66 9.43 3.06
CA GLY A 103 9.59 9.89 2.02
C GLY A 103 11.03 9.42 2.28
N PRO A 104 11.96 9.71 1.36
CA PRO A 104 13.37 9.35 1.52
C PRO A 104 14.06 10.23 2.57
N GLY A 105 14.95 9.63 3.34
CA GLY A 105 15.86 10.33 4.26
C GLY A 105 17.19 9.59 4.45
N PRO A 106 17.87 9.12 3.39
CA PRO A 106 19.12 8.37 3.51
C PRO A 106 20.27 9.17 4.18
N TRP A 107 20.16 10.50 4.23
CA TRP A 107 21.18 11.39 4.82
C TRP A 107 21.05 11.57 6.34
N VAL A 108 20.03 11.02 6.99
CA VAL A 108 19.80 11.23 8.43
C VAL A 108 20.82 10.44 9.26
N CYS A 109 21.52 11.15 10.14
CA CYS A 109 22.67 10.65 10.94
C CYS A 109 22.78 11.22 12.37
N ASP A 110 21.78 11.96 12.84
CA ASP A 110 21.83 12.78 14.06
C ASP A 110 20.91 12.28 15.19
N LEU A 111 20.34 11.09 15.05
CA LEU A 111 19.47 10.51 16.08
C LEU A 111 20.27 9.94 17.25
N ALA A 112 19.66 9.98 18.43
CA ALA A 112 20.27 9.61 19.70
C ALA A 112 20.80 8.17 19.76
N ARG A 113 20.26 7.26 18.94
CA ARG A 113 20.72 5.87 18.86
C ARG A 113 21.23 5.55 17.45
N PRO A 114 22.43 4.95 17.32
CA PRO A 114 23.00 4.62 16.01
C PRO A 114 22.05 3.81 15.13
N GLU A 115 21.38 2.80 15.68
CA GLU A 115 20.46 1.91 14.96
C GLU A 115 19.15 2.57 14.51
N TRP A 116 18.89 3.82 14.89
CA TRP A 116 17.76 4.59 14.36
C TRP A 116 18.12 5.39 13.11
N ASN A 117 19.41 5.60 12.85
CA ASN A 117 19.86 6.44 11.75
C ASN A 117 19.86 5.65 10.43
N PRO A 118 19.19 6.13 9.37
CA PRO A 118 19.36 5.60 8.01
C PRO A 118 20.80 5.36 7.60
N CYS A 119 21.70 6.33 7.82
CA CYS A 119 23.10 6.22 7.42
C CYS A 119 23.93 5.21 8.23
N TYR A 120 23.38 4.64 9.31
CA TYR A 120 24.02 3.52 9.98
C TYR A 120 24.04 2.24 9.11
N TYR A 121 23.12 2.13 8.15
CA TYR A 121 22.91 0.93 7.35
C TYR A 121 23.59 0.96 5.98
N HIS A 122 24.25 2.06 5.58
CA HIS A 122 24.90 2.24 4.28
C HIS A 122 26.04 3.28 4.28
#